data_AF-H2YJ27-F1
#
_entry.id   AF-H2YJ27-F1
#
_cell.length_a   1.000
_cell.length_b   1.000
_cell.length_c   1.000
_cell.angle_alpha   90.00
_cell.angle_beta   90.00
_cell.angle_gamma   90.00
#
_symmetry.space_group_name_H-M   'P 1'
#
loop_
_entity.id
_entity.type
_entity.pdbx_description
1 polymer ?
#
loop_
_entity_poly.entity_id
_entity_poly.type
_entity_poly.pdbx_seq_one_letter_code
_entity_poly.pdbx_strand_id
1 'polypeptide(L)'
;MHLSICILPLLLRTLVFADGVEYDKNGYVIYCPCMGRFGNQVDHFLGSLSFARKLNRTLVVPPWITHKYGRYDGDSFPPYNHWFKVDTLKSYHRIIEMEDFMTNLAPSIWPPNKRKIYCHEIAFSRSDDKKSCPAKSGNPFGAFWDNFKVEFIASEGFPGNLNYHSPKTSWDHAYPSET
;
A
#
# COMPACT_ATOMS: atom_id res chain seq x y z
N MET A 1 52.27 13.24 -2.90
CA MET A 1 51.07 12.43 -3.17
C MET A 1 50.15 12.55 -1.96
N HIS A 2 49.22 13.50 -1.97
CA HIS A 2 48.25 13.67 -0.89
C HIS A 2 47.07 12.73 -1.15
N LEU A 3 46.91 11.73 -0.28
CA LEU A 3 45.83 10.76 -0.34
C LEU A 3 44.60 11.40 0.32
N SER A 4 43.72 12.00 -0.48
CA SER A 4 42.42 12.49 0.01
C SER A 4 41.51 11.31 0.35
N ILE A 5 41.27 11.09 1.65
CA ILE A 5 40.32 10.11 2.16
C ILE A 5 38.92 10.72 2.04
N CYS A 6 38.17 10.32 1.01
CA CYS A 6 36.75 10.62 0.88
C CYS A 6 35.97 9.75 1.88
N ILE A 7 35.62 10.31 3.04
CA ILE A 7 34.69 9.69 3.98
C ILE A 7 33.28 9.90 3.40
N LEU A 8 32.76 8.87 2.73
CA LEU A 8 31.37 8.82 2.29
C LEU A 8 30.48 8.70 3.54
N PRO A 9 29.51 9.60 3.78
CA PRO A 9 28.63 9.47 4.93
C PRO A 9 27.77 8.23 4.72
N LEU A 10 28.02 7.20 5.52
CA LEU A 10 27.16 6.04 5.62
C LEU A 10 25.80 6.55 6.13
N LEU A 11 24.82 6.64 5.25
CA LEU A 11 23.42 6.90 5.60
C LEU A 11 22.96 5.78 6.53
N LEU A 12 23.12 5.99 7.83
CA LEU A 12 22.72 5.05 8.86
C LEU A 12 21.18 4.96 8.82
N ARG A 13 20.67 3.89 8.21
CA ARG A 13 19.24 3.54 8.29
C ARG A 13 18.91 3.37 9.77
N THR A 14 18.10 4.26 10.32
CA THR A 14 17.60 4.08 11.68
C THR A 14 16.51 3.01 11.61
N LEU A 15 16.85 1.78 11.97
CA LEU A 15 15.89 0.72 12.24
C LEU A 15 15.37 0.92 13.66
N VAL A 16 14.06 0.80 13.88
CA VAL A 16 13.46 0.75 15.21
C VAL A 16 12.72 -0.56 15.34
N PHE A 17 12.81 -1.13 16.54
CA PHE A 17 12.13 -2.35 16.93
C PHE A 17 10.79 -1.99 17.56
N ALA A 18 9.71 -2.45 16.95
CA ALA A 18 8.44 -2.64 17.64
C ALA A 18 8.25 -4.15 17.76
N ASP A 19 8.13 -4.66 19.00
CA ASP A 19 7.97 -6.10 19.29
C ASP A 19 9.02 -7.01 18.62
N GLY A 20 10.25 -6.53 18.43
CA GLY A 20 11.34 -7.31 17.83
C GLY A 20 11.31 -7.45 16.30
N VAL A 21 10.38 -6.76 15.62
CA VAL A 21 10.23 -6.80 14.15
C VAL A 21 10.88 -5.57 13.51
N GLU A 22 11.75 -5.79 12.52
CA GLU A 22 12.36 -4.73 11.70
C GLU A 22 11.37 -4.24 10.62
N TYR A 23 11.11 -2.93 10.55
CA TYR A 23 10.19 -2.34 9.57
C TYR A 23 10.67 -1.00 9.00
N ASP A 24 10.13 -0.59 7.85
CA ASP A 24 10.48 0.67 7.18
C ASP A 24 9.78 1.86 7.87
N LYS A 25 10.58 2.71 8.53
CA LYS A 25 10.09 3.94 9.18
C LYS A 25 9.49 4.96 8.24
N ASN A 26 9.89 4.95 6.97
CA ASN A 26 9.26 5.83 6.00
C ASN A 26 7.79 5.41 5.77
N GLY A 27 7.37 4.24 6.24
CA GLY A 27 6.02 3.72 6.18
C GLY A 27 5.70 3.01 4.87
N TYR A 28 4.43 2.69 4.69
CA TYR A 28 3.95 1.76 3.67
C TYR A 28 2.83 2.38 2.83
N VAL A 29 2.78 1.98 1.55
CA VAL A 29 1.63 2.24 0.67
C VAL A 29 0.95 0.90 0.41
N ILE A 30 -0.33 0.81 0.75
CA ILE A 30 -1.17 -0.38 0.58
C ILE A 30 -2.40 0.03 -0.23
N TYR A 31 -2.78 -0.78 -1.22
CA TYR A 31 -3.95 -0.49 -2.05
C TYR A 31 -4.66 -1.76 -2.49
N CYS A 32 -5.93 -1.64 -2.85
CA CYS A 32 -6.65 -2.68 -3.58
C CYS A 32 -6.57 -2.42 -5.09
N PRO A 33 -6.22 -3.42 -5.93
CA PRO A 33 -6.31 -3.31 -7.39
C PRO A 33 -7.76 -3.49 -7.87
N CYS A 34 -8.70 -2.76 -7.27
CA CYS A 34 -10.15 -2.95 -7.32
C CYS A 34 -10.84 -2.49 -8.62
N MET A 35 -10.10 -2.18 -9.69
CA MET A 35 -10.67 -1.68 -10.95
C MET A 35 -10.24 -2.53 -12.13
N GLY A 36 -11.23 -3.08 -12.83
CA GLY A 36 -11.02 -3.81 -14.07
C GLY A 36 -10.36 -5.17 -13.86
N ARG A 37 -9.79 -5.71 -14.95
CA ARG A 37 -9.15 -7.04 -14.98
C ARG A 37 -7.63 -6.89 -15.01
N PHE A 38 -6.92 -7.99 -15.25
CA PHE A 38 -5.47 -8.06 -15.23
C PHE A 38 -4.76 -6.87 -15.90
N GLY A 39 -5.12 -6.50 -17.13
CA GLY A 39 -4.49 -5.35 -17.81
C GLY A 39 -4.63 -4.03 -17.06
N ASN A 40 -5.82 -3.73 -16.53
CA ASN A 40 -6.04 -2.52 -15.72
C ASN A 40 -5.26 -2.57 -14.40
N GLN A 41 -5.19 -3.76 -13.79
CA GLN A 41 -4.46 -3.97 -12.54
C GLN A 41 -2.95 -3.80 -12.74
N VAL A 42 -2.40 -4.22 -13.88
CA VAL A 42 -0.99 -4.00 -14.24
C VAL A 42 -0.69 -2.51 -14.41
N ASP A 43 -1.53 -1.77 -15.15
CA ASP A 43 -1.35 -0.31 -15.29
C ASP A 43 -1.41 0.40 -13.94
N HIS A 44 -2.36 0.02 -13.08
CA HIS A 44 -2.45 0.55 -11.72
C HIS A 44 -1.25 0.18 -10.86
N PHE A 45 -0.73 -1.04 -10.97
CA PHE A 45 0.49 -1.46 -10.28
C PHE A 45 1.69 -0.59 -10.68
N LEU A 46 1.89 -0.31 -11.97
CA LEU A 46 2.99 0.56 -12.42
C LEU A 46 2.88 1.97 -11.84
N GLY A 47 1.67 2.53 -11.82
CA GLY A 47 1.38 3.83 -11.18
C GLY A 47 1.64 3.80 -9.68
N SER A 48 1.15 2.78 -8.97
CA SER A 48 1.33 2.59 -7.52
C SER A 48 2.79 2.41 -7.13
N LEU A 49 3.58 1.69 -7.92
CA LEU A 49 5.02 1.52 -7.71
C LEU A 49 5.78 2.85 -7.85
N SER A 50 5.47 3.62 -8.89
CA SER A 50 6.01 4.97 -9.07
C SER A 50 5.60 5.91 -7.93
N PHE A 51 4.35 5.85 -7.49
CA PHE A 51 3.83 6.66 -6.39
C PHE A 51 4.50 6.32 -5.06
N ALA A 52 4.62 5.04 -4.70
CA ALA A 52 5.32 4.59 -3.51
C ALA A 52 6.79 5.03 -3.51
N ARG A 53 7.46 4.95 -4.67
CA ARG A 53 8.83 5.46 -4.86
C ARG A 53 8.90 6.96 -4.65
N LYS A 54 7.98 7.73 -5.26
CA LYS A 54 7.89 9.19 -5.09
C LYS A 54 7.75 9.56 -3.62
N LEU A 55 6.94 8.84 -2.84
CA LEU A 55 6.77 9.12 -1.41
C LEU A 55 7.90 8.56 -0.54
N ASN A 56 8.81 7.77 -1.10
CA ASN A 56 9.80 6.99 -0.36
C ASN A 56 9.17 6.07 0.69
N ARG A 57 8.02 5.44 0.40
CA ARG A 57 7.34 4.47 1.28
C ARG A 57 7.38 3.08 0.66
N THR A 58 7.57 2.03 1.44
CA THR A 58 7.59 0.66 0.89
C THR A 58 6.22 0.31 0.28
N LEU A 59 6.20 -0.19 -0.96
CA LEU A 59 4.94 -0.66 -1.57
C LEU A 59 4.60 -2.05 -1.02
N VAL A 60 3.41 -2.19 -0.44
CA VAL A 60 2.81 -3.50 -0.19
C VAL A 60 2.04 -3.89 -1.45
N VAL A 61 2.64 -4.78 -2.25
CA VAL A 61 2.06 -5.17 -3.54
C VAL A 61 0.91 -6.16 -3.32
N PRO A 62 -0.30 -5.84 -3.77
CA PRO A 62 -1.46 -6.70 -3.54
C PRO A 62 -1.43 -7.95 -4.42
N PRO A 63 -2.16 -9.00 -4.05
CA PRO A 63 -2.48 -10.07 -4.99
C PRO A 63 -3.28 -9.53 -6.17
N TRP A 64 -3.25 -10.25 -7.29
CA TRP A 64 -4.12 -9.98 -8.42
C TRP A 64 -5.56 -10.32 -8.06
N ILE A 65 -6.54 -9.68 -8.72
CA ILE A 65 -7.95 -10.06 -8.60
C ILE A 65 -8.35 -10.77 -9.88
N THR A 66 -8.71 -12.05 -9.74
CA THR A 66 -9.16 -12.89 -10.85
C THR A 66 -10.63 -13.21 -10.67
N HIS A 67 -11.46 -12.54 -11.48
CA HIS A 67 -12.90 -12.77 -11.51
C HIS A 67 -13.20 -14.09 -12.22
N LYS A 68 -13.90 -15.01 -11.54
CA LYS A 68 -14.38 -16.26 -12.14
C LYS A 68 -15.81 -16.06 -12.62
N TYR A 69 -16.02 -16.10 -13.94
CA TYR A 69 -17.37 -16.12 -14.50
C TYR A 69 -17.97 -17.53 -14.40
N GLY A 70 -19.17 -17.64 -13.83
CA GLY A 70 -20.00 -18.85 -13.92
C GLY A 70 -19.77 -19.95 -12.87
N ARG A 71 -19.05 -19.68 -11.78
CA ARG A 71 -19.00 -20.58 -10.61
C ARG A 71 -19.35 -19.82 -9.34
N TYR A 72 -19.96 -20.51 -8.38
CA TYR A 72 -20.33 -20.00 -7.04
C TYR A 72 -19.12 -19.64 -6.15
N ASP A 73 -17.90 -19.63 -6.71
CA ASP A 73 -16.65 -19.72 -5.96
C ASP A 73 -15.99 -18.35 -5.69
N GLY A 74 -16.67 -17.24 -6.01
CA GLY A 74 -16.17 -15.87 -5.76
C GLY A 74 -14.90 -15.48 -6.55
N ASP A 75 -14.34 -14.32 -6.22
CA ASP A 75 -13.05 -13.87 -6.76
C ASP A 75 -11.89 -14.67 -6.17
N SER A 76 -10.84 -14.90 -6.96
CA SER A 76 -9.57 -15.43 -6.44
C SER A 76 -8.47 -14.37 -6.40
N PHE A 77 -7.61 -14.48 -5.39
CA PHE A 77 -6.54 -13.54 -5.08
C PHE A 77 -5.15 -14.17 -5.21
N PRO A 78 -4.68 -14.58 -6.41
CA PRO A 78 -3.35 -15.14 -6.55
C PRO A 78 -2.27 -14.08 -6.19
N PRO A 79 -1.25 -14.44 -5.37
CA PRO A 79 -0.18 -13.53 -4.99
C PRO A 79 0.54 -12.93 -6.20
N TYR A 80 1.21 -11.79 -6.01
CA TYR A 80 1.94 -11.14 -7.10
C TYR A 80 2.98 -12.09 -7.72
N ASN A 81 3.67 -12.86 -6.87
CA ASN A 81 4.71 -13.82 -7.30
C ASN A 81 4.21 -15.00 -8.13
N HIS A 82 2.89 -15.18 -8.23
CA HIS A 82 2.31 -16.22 -9.05
C HIS A 82 2.67 -16.06 -10.54
N TRP A 83 2.87 -14.81 -11.00
CA TRP A 83 3.22 -14.51 -12.40
C TRP A 83 4.50 -13.69 -12.57
N PHE A 84 4.95 -12.96 -11.55
CA PHE A 84 6.07 -12.02 -11.67
C PHE A 84 7.07 -12.17 -10.54
N LYS A 85 8.36 -12.03 -10.83
CA LYS A 85 9.40 -12.09 -9.79
C LYS A 85 9.43 -10.77 -8.99
N VAL A 86 9.05 -10.79 -7.72
CA VAL A 86 9.08 -9.59 -6.87
C VAL A 86 10.49 -9.03 -6.70
N ASP A 87 11.50 -9.90 -6.60
CA ASP A 87 12.89 -9.49 -6.36
C ASP A 87 13.46 -8.60 -7.47
N THR A 88 12.98 -8.70 -8.71
CA THR A 88 13.46 -7.84 -9.80
C THR A 88 13.05 -6.39 -9.58
N LEU A 89 11.90 -6.15 -8.93
CA LEU A 89 11.36 -4.82 -8.63
C LEU A 89 12.09 -4.13 -7.49
N LYS A 90 12.74 -4.89 -6.59
CA LYS A 90 13.53 -4.35 -5.47
C LYS A 90 14.66 -3.43 -5.93
N SER A 91 15.13 -3.60 -7.18
CA SER A 91 16.10 -2.71 -7.82
C SER A 91 15.54 -1.31 -8.14
N TYR A 92 14.23 -1.19 -8.34
CA TYR A 92 13.56 0.08 -8.63
C TYR A 92 13.11 0.79 -7.35
N HIS A 93 12.46 0.06 -6.44
CA HIS A 93 11.97 0.59 -5.16
C HIS A 93 11.68 -0.54 -4.15
N ARG A 94 11.56 -0.19 -2.87
CA ARG A 94 11.24 -1.15 -1.80
C ARG A 94 9.81 -1.67 -1.95
N ILE A 95 9.68 -2.98 -1.95
CA ILE A 95 8.42 -3.70 -2.17
C ILE A 95 8.38 -4.94 -1.27
N ILE A 96 7.18 -5.27 -0.78
CA ILE A 96 6.88 -6.48 -0.02
C ILE A 96 5.53 -7.02 -0.51
N GLU A 97 5.37 -8.33 -0.61
CA GLU A 97 4.07 -8.93 -0.93
C GLU A 97 3.08 -8.70 0.20
N MET A 98 1.81 -8.53 -0.14
CA MET A 98 0.76 -8.27 0.84
C MET A 98 0.59 -9.42 1.82
N GLU A 99 0.74 -10.65 1.37
CA GLU A 99 0.73 -11.87 2.17
C GLU A 99 1.82 -11.82 3.25
N ASP A 100 3.05 -11.45 2.85
CA ASP A 100 4.19 -11.33 3.77
C ASP A 100 4.02 -10.15 4.73
N PHE A 101 3.52 -9.00 4.24
CA PHE A 101 3.24 -7.85 5.09
C PHE A 101 2.17 -8.19 6.14
N MET A 102 1.05 -8.77 5.72
CA MET A 102 -0.07 -9.10 6.60
C MET A 102 0.28 -10.18 7.63
N THR A 103 1.18 -11.12 7.28
CA THR A 103 1.63 -12.19 8.17
C THR A 103 2.70 -11.72 9.15
N ASN A 104 3.72 -11.02 8.65
CA ASN A 104 4.96 -10.78 9.41
C ASN A 104 5.08 -9.38 10.00
N LEU A 105 4.42 -8.36 9.43
CA LEU A 105 4.57 -6.96 9.85
C LEU A 105 3.29 -6.39 10.45
N ALA A 106 2.14 -6.60 9.80
CA ALA A 106 0.88 -6.01 10.18
C ALA A 106 0.47 -6.28 11.64
N PRO A 107 0.69 -7.46 12.25
CA PRO A 107 0.35 -7.67 13.65
C PRO A 107 1.04 -6.69 14.61
N SER A 108 2.29 -6.30 14.31
CA SER A 108 3.08 -5.39 15.14
C SER A 108 2.85 -3.92 14.78
N ILE A 109 2.90 -3.58 13.49
CA ILE A 109 2.91 -2.16 13.05
C ILE A 109 1.57 -1.64 12.53
N TRP A 110 0.66 -2.53 12.12
CA TRP A 110 -0.68 -2.19 11.62
C TRP A 110 -1.78 -3.10 12.21
N PRO A 111 -1.84 -3.23 13.55
CA PRO A 111 -2.79 -4.09 14.25
C PRO A 111 -4.24 -3.62 14.00
N PRO A 112 -5.26 -4.47 14.20
CA PRO A 112 -6.66 -4.17 13.90
C PRO A 112 -7.16 -2.82 14.45
N ASN A 113 -6.74 -2.44 15.66
CA ASN A 113 -7.11 -1.17 16.31
C ASN A 113 -6.35 0.06 15.80
N LYS A 114 -5.51 -0.07 14.77
CA LYS A 114 -4.81 1.04 14.10
C LYS A 114 -5.16 1.16 12.61
N ARG A 115 -6.00 0.28 12.08
CA ARG A 115 -6.28 0.20 10.64
C ARG A 115 -7.20 1.34 10.21
N LYS A 116 -6.61 2.39 9.64
CA LYS A 116 -7.32 3.48 8.96
C LYS A 116 -7.28 3.26 7.45
N ILE A 117 -8.33 3.69 6.75
CA ILE A 117 -8.37 3.72 5.28
C ILE A 117 -8.38 5.15 4.77
N TYR A 118 -7.73 5.37 3.63
CA TYR A 118 -7.61 6.67 2.98
C TYR A 118 -8.34 6.65 1.64
N CYS A 119 -9.09 7.70 1.33
CA CYS A 119 -9.70 7.90 0.02
C CYS A 119 -9.89 9.38 -0.27
N HIS A 120 -10.19 9.73 -1.51
CA HIS A 120 -10.56 11.11 -1.84
C HIS A 120 -11.89 11.45 -1.16
N GLU A 121 -12.03 12.65 -0.57
CA GLU A 121 -13.23 13.05 0.18
C GLU A 121 -14.55 12.88 -0.60
N ILE A 122 -14.55 13.14 -1.92
CA ILE A 122 -15.71 12.90 -2.78
C ILE A 122 -16.24 11.45 -2.71
N ALA A 123 -15.40 10.47 -2.39
CA ALA A 123 -15.81 9.08 -2.23
C ALA A 123 -16.73 8.89 -1.01
N PHE A 124 -16.68 9.78 -0.01
CA PHE A 124 -17.58 9.73 1.13
C PHE A 124 -19.04 9.80 0.68
N SER A 125 -19.35 10.61 -0.35
CA SER A 125 -20.71 10.71 -0.88
C SER A 125 -21.30 9.37 -1.40
N ARG A 126 -20.46 8.37 -1.64
CA ARG A 126 -20.83 7.03 -2.12
C ARG A 126 -20.95 6.00 -0.99
N SER A 127 -20.64 6.38 0.25
CA SER A 127 -20.88 5.56 1.45
C SER A 127 -22.27 5.82 2.02
N ASP A 128 -22.82 4.84 2.73
CA ASP A 128 -24.16 4.94 3.34
C ASP A 128 -24.23 6.05 4.38
N ASP A 129 -23.17 6.24 5.17
CA ASP A 129 -23.07 7.28 6.19
C ASP A 129 -22.66 8.67 5.63
N LYS A 130 -22.30 8.71 4.35
CA LYS A 130 -21.80 9.89 3.62
C LYS A 130 -20.55 10.53 4.24
N LYS A 131 -19.82 9.79 5.08
CA LYS A 131 -18.73 10.31 5.93
C LYS A 131 -17.51 9.40 5.96
N SER A 132 -17.59 8.21 5.36
CA SER A 132 -16.54 7.20 5.39
C SER A 132 -16.08 6.80 3.99
N CYS A 133 -14.89 6.22 3.90
CA CYS A 133 -14.44 5.60 2.66
C CYS A 133 -15.25 4.31 2.42
N PRO A 134 -15.86 4.12 1.23
CA PRO A 134 -16.60 2.90 0.90
C PRO A 134 -15.66 1.74 0.54
N ALA A 135 -14.62 1.51 1.35
CA ALA A 135 -13.47 0.66 1.04
C ALA A 135 -13.78 -0.83 0.93
N LYS A 136 -14.91 -1.25 1.51
CA LYS A 136 -15.44 -2.63 1.46
C LYS A 136 -16.84 -2.70 0.82
N SER A 137 -17.30 -1.62 0.19
CA SER A 137 -18.65 -1.58 -0.42
C SER A 137 -18.64 -2.26 -1.78
N GLY A 138 -19.35 -3.38 -1.89
CA GLY A 138 -19.48 -4.16 -3.12
C GLY A 138 -18.26 -5.02 -3.46
N ASN A 139 -18.25 -5.53 -4.69
CA ASN A 139 -17.18 -6.38 -5.23
C ASN A 139 -16.33 -5.57 -6.24
N PRO A 140 -14.99 -5.70 -6.23
CA PRO A 140 -14.19 -6.64 -5.43
C PRO A 140 -13.74 -6.09 -4.06
N PHE A 141 -14.18 -4.88 -3.70
CA PHE A 141 -13.74 -4.13 -2.52
C PHE A 141 -13.79 -4.93 -1.21
N GLY A 142 -14.97 -5.43 -0.83
CA GLY A 142 -15.13 -6.18 0.42
C GLY A 142 -14.31 -7.46 0.42
N ALA A 143 -14.49 -8.29 -0.62
CA ALA A 143 -13.84 -9.59 -0.76
C ALA A 143 -12.31 -9.49 -0.70
N PHE A 144 -11.71 -8.45 -1.30
CA PHE A 144 -10.26 -8.23 -1.25
C PHE A 144 -9.75 -8.00 0.17
N TRP A 145 -10.37 -7.12 0.95
CA TRP A 145 -9.93 -6.85 2.33
C TRP A 145 -10.30 -7.99 3.28
N ASP A 146 -11.42 -8.67 3.04
CA ASP A 146 -11.85 -9.85 3.81
C ASP A 146 -10.88 -11.02 3.66
N ASN A 147 -10.26 -11.19 2.49
CA ASN A 147 -9.20 -12.19 2.26
C ASN A 147 -8.04 -12.05 3.26
N PHE A 148 -7.76 -10.83 3.73
CA PHE A 148 -6.73 -10.54 4.72
C PHE A 148 -7.28 -10.25 6.12
N LYS A 149 -8.59 -10.47 6.35
CA LYS A 149 -9.28 -10.18 7.63
C LYS A 149 -9.06 -8.72 8.08
N VAL A 150 -9.16 -7.79 7.12
CA VAL A 150 -8.99 -6.36 7.37
C VAL A 150 -10.33 -5.70 7.63
N GLU A 151 -10.48 -5.15 8.83
CA GLU A 151 -11.50 -4.16 9.19
C GLU A 151 -10.84 -2.80 9.39
N PHE A 152 -11.49 -1.74 8.94
CA PHE A 152 -11.04 -0.38 9.12
C PHE A 152 -11.83 0.28 10.25
N ILE A 153 -11.12 0.83 11.23
CA ILE A 153 -11.73 1.49 12.39
C ILE A 153 -11.95 3.00 12.17
N ALA A 154 -11.35 3.56 11.12
CA ALA A 154 -11.50 4.96 10.76
C ALA A 154 -11.27 5.15 9.26
N SER A 155 -11.86 6.22 8.73
CA SER A 155 -11.63 6.72 7.38
C SER A 155 -10.98 8.10 7.43
N GLU A 156 -10.09 8.37 6.47
CA GLU A 156 -9.46 9.66 6.30
C GLU A 156 -9.60 10.10 4.85
N GLY A 157 -10.28 11.24 4.67
CA GLY A 157 -10.53 11.83 3.37
C GLY A 157 -9.39 12.77 3.01
N PHE A 158 -8.70 12.56 1.89
CA PHE A 158 -7.80 13.57 1.37
C PHE A 158 -8.56 14.60 0.51
N PRO A 159 -8.20 15.89 0.62
CA PRO A 159 -8.91 16.99 -0.03
C PRO A 159 -8.72 16.95 -1.55
N GLY A 160 -9.66 17.53 -2.29
CA GLY A 160 -9.69 17.45 -3.75
C GLY A 160 -8.53 18.11 -4.51
N ASN A 161 -7.73 18.94 -3.84
CA ASN A 161 -6.50 19.49 -4.40
C ASN A 161 -5.31 18.52 -4.31
N LEU A 162 -5.42 17.44 -3.52
CA LEU A 162 -4.42 16.39 -3.42
C LEU A 162 -4.76 15.22 -4.35
N ASN A 163 -3.83 14.88 -5.23
CA ASN A 163 -3.98 13.77 -6.17
C ASN A 163 -2.65 13.01 -6.34
N TYR A 164 -2.69 11.86 -7.03
CA TYR A 164 -1.52 10.98 -7.17
C TYR A 164 -0.38 11.59 -8.00
N HIS A 165 -0.62 12.68 -8.75
CA HIS A 165 0.42 13.48 -9.42
C HIS A 165 0.95 14.63 -8.57
N SER A 166 0.28 15.00 -7.47
CA SER A 166 0.76 16.06 -6.58
C SER A 166 2.19 15.79 -6.09
N PRO A 167 3.01 16.84 -5.88
CA PRO A 167 4.38 16.69 -5.40
C PRO A 167 4.46 15.89 -4.09
N LYS A 168 5.61 15.25 -3.85
CA LYS A 168 5.88 14.55 -2.58
C LYS A 168 5.61 15.48 -1.38
N THR A 169 6.03 16.75 -1.45
CA THR A 169 5.87 17.71 -0.36
C THR A 169 4.41 17.94 0.05
N SER A 170 3.47 17.92 -0.90
CA SER A 170 2.03 18.02 -0.59
C SER A 170 1.52 16.78 0.15
N TRP A 171 1.97 15.60 -0.26
CA TRP A 171 1.63 14.34 0.40
C TRP A 171 2.26 14.22 1.78
N ASP A 172 3.53 14.61 1.94
CA ASP A 172 4.24 14.58 3.22
C ASP A 172 3.66 15.57 4.23
N HIS A 173 3.17 16.73 3.75
CA HIS A 173 2.50 17.71 4.59
C HIS A 173 1.16 17.17 5.13
N ALA A 174 0.38 16.51 4.29
CA ALA A 174 -0.90 15.92 4.69
C ALA A 174 -0.73 14.63 5.51
N TYR A 175 0.24 13.79 5.12
CA TYR A 175 0.45 12.45 5.65
C TYR A 175 1.96 12.18 5.83
N PRO A 176 2.57 12.73 6.89
CA PRO A 176 3.98 12.51 7.18
C PRO A 176 4.26 11.04 7.55
N SER A 177 5.50 10.60 7.38
CA SER A 177 5.95 9.33 7.96
C SER A 177 6.21 9.50 9.46
N GLU A 178 6.07 8.44 10.25
CA GLU A 178 6.52 8.42 11.63
C GLU A 178 8.06 8.48 11.64
N THR A 179 8.62 9.67 11.85
CA THR A 179 10.07 9.91 12.00
C THR A 179 10.60 9.36 13.31
#